data_AF-A0A7V5DAH6-F1
#
_entry.id   AF-A0A7V5DAH6-F1
#
_cell.length_a   1.000
_cell.length_b   1.000
_cell.length_c   1.000
_cell.angle_alpha   90.00
_cell.angle_beta   90.00
_cell.angle_gamma   90.00
#
_symmetry.space_group_name_H-M   'P 1'
#
loop_
_entity.id
_entity.type
_entity.pdbx_description
1 polymer ?
#
loop_
_entity_poly.entity_id
_entity_poly.type
_entity_poly.pdbx_seq_one_letter_code
_entity_poly.pdbx_strand_id
1 'polypeptide(L)'
;MPDRFPRALLSLCSNSKCKMKSAKCKIEILYCFPAIFHFKICNLHFAICRSIEMELNPYPDRFQSKFLTFLSEYDKNTSMKIKFGTDGWRGVIAKDFTFENLKRVSSAYAEWLNSKGFKRVIIGYDTRFMSEEFAKECGRVLMKKGISVSISSEPSPTPEVSWNIMDKKLDGGIVITASHNPYFYNGFKIKNQFGGPAENEATSGIESLIEKVDLPDTEKVELPVEDFKSPYIQHLLRTIDQKLFMENSKKIVVDAMHGAGRGYIKTILEPLEWDVIEIRGDINPYFGGGRPEPTAENLFLLSKTVVDEGAFAGIATDGDGDRVGVVDGEGKFMTPHIVFALIFKHLVEDRKIKGKVFKNFSTSDMIDKLA
;
A
#
# COMPACT_ATOMS: atom_id res chain seq x y z
N MET A 1 2.17 51.79 1.01
CA MET A 1 3.48 51.94 1.68
C MET A 1 3.55 50.95 2.85
N PRO A 2 4.72 50.39 3.18
CA PRO A 2 4.85 49.24 4.08
C PRO A 2 5.23 49.64 5.52
N ASP A 3 5.02 48.73 6.48
CA ASP A 3 6.09 48.15 7.31
C ASP A 3 5.54 47.42 8.54
N ARG A 4 5.99 46.16 8.73
CA ARG A 4 6.69 45.65 9.94
C ARG A 4 6.80 44.12 9.92
N PHE A 5 7.86 43.61 9.28
CA PHE A 5 8.49 42.34 9.65
C PHE A 5 9.84 42.65 10.32
N PRO A 6 10.28 41.91 11.36
CA PRO A 6 11.50 42.27 12.10
C PRO A 6 12.79 42.09 11.27
N ARG A 7 13.61 43.14 11.19
CA ARG A 7 14.95 43.10 10.57
C ARG A 7 15.95 42.38 11.48
N ALA A 8 16.33 41.15 11.14
CA ALA A 8 17.43 40.44 11.80
C ALA A 8 18.33 39.59 10.87
N LEU A 9 18.13 39.66 9.54
CA LEU A 9 18.77 38.74 8.57
C LEU A 9 19.40 39.43 7.34
N LEU A 10 19.66 40.75 7.41
CA LEU A 10 20.22 41.54 6.31
C LEU A 10 21.43 42.40 6.74
N SER A 11 22.47 41.76 7.27
CA SER A 11 23.76 42.41 7.55
C SER A 11 25.00 41.63 7.11
N LEU A 12 24.85 40.48 6.43
CA LEU A 12 25.96 39.59 6.04
C LEU A 12 26.27 39.53 4.53
N CYS A 13 25.74 40.46 3.72
CA CYS A 13 26.05 40.58 2.29
C CYS A 13 26.51 41.99 1.90
N SER A 14 27.56 42.51 2.57
CA SER A 14 28.23 43.74 2.15
C SER A 14 29.71 43.80 2.54
N ASN A 15 30.50 42.76 2.26
CA ASN A 15 31.97 42.88 2.13
C ASN A 15 32.64 41.62 1.54
N SER A 16 32.60 41.46 0.22
CA SER A 16 33.61 40.68 -0.52
C SER A 16 33.67 41.09 -1.99
N LYS A 17 34.81 41.69 -2.40
CA LYS A 17 35.10 41.97 -3.80
C LYS A 17 35.51 40.68 -4.51
N CYS A 18 34.58 39.98 -5.15
CA CYS A 18 34.93 38.86 -6.03
C CYS A 18 34.91 39.29 -7.49
N LYS A 19 36.10 39.53 -8.07
CA LYS A 19 36.29 39.65 -9.52
C LYS A 19 36.61 38.27 -10.08
N MET A 20 35.66 37.62 -10.74
CA MET A 20 35.97 36.57 -11.72
C MET A 20 35.30 36.85 -13.06
N LYS A 21 36.08 36.59 -14.12
CA LYS A 21 35.72 36.87 -15.51
C LYS A 21 34.98 35.67 -16.13
N SER A 22 34.30 35.99 -17.24
CA SER A 22 33.87 35.11 -18.35
C SER A 22 32.77 34.07 -18.14
N ALA A 23 31.87 34.08 -19.13
CA ALA A 23 31.07 32.97 -19.65
C ALA A 23 29.80 32.53 -18.89
N LYS A 24 28.69 33.21 -19.26
CA LYS A 24 27.34 32.65 -19.45
C LYS A 24 26.77 31.73 -18.36
N CYS A 25 26.02 32.32 -17.44
CA CYS A 25 24.77 31.70 -16.99
C CYS A 25 23.70 32.80 -16.81
N LYS A 26 22.78 32.91 -17.78
CA LYS A 26 21.54 33.69 -17.60
C LYS A 26 20.58 32.80 -16.79
N ILE A 27 20.20 33.23 -15.60
CA ILE A 27 19.03 32.69 -14.91
C ILE A 27 17.87 33.65 -15.19
N GLU A 28 17.11 33.37 -16.24
CA GLU A 28 15.79 33.96 -16.43
C GLU A 28 14.79 33.14 -15.60
N ILE A 29 14.20 33.77 -14.59
CA ILE A 29 13.15 33.16 -13.78
C ILE A 29 11.84 33.28 -14.57
N LEU A 30 11.42 32.20 -15.23
CA LEU A 30 10.03 32.04 -15.69
C LEU A 30 9.36 30.86 -14.98
N TYR A 31 8.16 31.15 -14.46
CA TYR A 31 7.27 30.16 -13.86
C TYR A 31 6.74 29.19 -14.94
N CYS A 32 7.02 27.89 -14.81
CA CYS A 32 6.18 26.84 -15.40
C CYS A 32 6.45 25.45 -14.79
N PHE A 33 5.36 24.80 -14.37
CA PHE A 33 5.17 23.39 -14.02
C PHE A 33 5.84 22.75 -12.76
N PRO A 34 5.13 21.82 -12.06
CA PRO A 34 5.55 21.27 -10.77
C PRO A 34 6.14 19.84 -10.89
N ALA A 35 6.56 19.30 -9.73
CA ALA A 35 6.85 17.88 -9.51
C ALA A 35 7.94 17.24 -10.42
N ILE A 36 9.21 17.49 -10.08
CA ILE A 36 10.37 16.58 -10.34
C ILE A 36 11.59 17.02 -9.48
N PHE A 37 11.73 18.31 -9.19
CA PHE A 37 12.86 18.88 -8.43
C PHE A 37 12.68 18.92 -6.89
N HIS A 38 12.28 17.78 -6.30
CA HIS A 38 12.47 17.54 -4.86
C HIS A 38 13.19 16.22 -4.53
N PHE A 39 13.42 15.36 -5.53
CA PHE A 39 13.97 14.01 -5.31
C PHE A 39 15.47 13.84 -5.62
N LYS A 40 16.20 14.93 -5.87
CA LYS A 40 17.68 14.92 -5.94
C LYS A 40 18.38 15.27 -4.63
N ILE A 41 17.65 15.51 -3.52
CA ILE A 41 18.26 15.98 -2.26
C ILE A 41 18.60 14.85 -1.28
N CYS A 42 17.90 13.70 -1.29
CA CYS A 42 18.12 12.64 -0.29
C CYS A 42 19.36 11.76 -0.57
N ASN A 43 19.51 11.20 -1.78
CA ASN A 43 20.68 10.36 -2.09
C ASN A 43 21.94 11.19 -2.44
N LEU A 44 21.76 12.41 -2.93
CA LEU A 44 22.88 13.32 -3.16
C LEU A 44 23.46 13.82 -1.83
N HIS A 45 22.68 13.88 -0.74
CA HIS A 45 23.19 14.23 0.59
C HIS A 45 24.27 13.27 1.08
N PHE A 46 24.15 11.95 0.90
CA PHE A 46 25.16 11.02 1.39
C PHE A 46 26.49 11.11 0.60
N ALA A 47 26.40 11.25 -0.73
CA ALA A 47 27.58 11.44 -1.56
C ALA A 47 28.23 12.81 -1.32
N ILE A 48 27.43 13.88 -1.24
CA ILE A 48 27.93 15.22 -0.93
C ILE A 48 28.49 15.29 0.49
N CYS A 49 27.86 14.69 1.51
CA CYS A 49 28.39 14.72 2.89
C CYS A 49 29.78 14.05 3.00
N ARG A 50 30.03 12.94 2.30
CA ARG A 50 31.39 12.35 2.23
C ARG A 50 32.38 13.16 1.40
N SER A 51 31.94 13.92 0.39
CA SER A 51 32.81 14.87 -0.31
C SER A 51 33.10 16.12 0.54
N ILE A 52 32.10 16.56 1.31
CA ILE A 52 32.15 17.67 2.26
C ILE A 52 33.04 17.35 3.47
N GLU A 53 33.15 16.08 3.90
CA GLU A 53 34.17 15.64 4.88
C GLU A 53 35.60 16.00 4.46
N MET A 54 35.89 16.14 3.16
CA MET A 54 37.21 16.54 2.65
C MET A 54 37.33 18.05 2.32
N GLU A 55 36.24 18.84 2.37
CA GLU A 55 36.24 20.29 2.08
C GLU A 55 35.71 21.18 3.22
N LEU A 56 35.31 20.63 4.38
CA LEU A 56 34.93 21.40 5.56
C LEU A 56 36.12 21.95 6.36
N ASN A 57 36.91 22.82 5.72
CA ASN A 57 37.84 23.73 6.40
C ASN A 57 37.59 25.24 6.12
N PRO A 58 36.32 25.73 6.09
CA PRO A 58 36.08 27.17 6.27
C PRO A 58 34.96 27.57 7.26
N TYR A 59 34.27 26.62 7.92
CA TYR A 59 33.14 26.94 8.82
C TYR A 59 33.51 26.81 10.32
N PRO A 60 33.12 27.77 11.18
CA PRO A 60 33.51 27.76 12.59
C PRO A 60 32.80 26.67 13.41
N ASP A 61 33.53 26.10 14.38
CA ASP A 61 33.21 24.89 15.17
C ASP A 61 31.75 24.76 15.65
N ARG A 62 31.11 25.88 16.00
CA ARG A 62 29.72 25.91 16.50
C ARG A 62 28.69 25.38 15.50
N PHE A 63 28.94 25.45 14.20
CA PHE A 63 27.98 24.96 13.19
C PHE A 63 28.11 23.45 12.98
N GLN A 64 29.33 22.93 12.90
CA GLN A 64 29.59 21.48 12.87
C GLN A 64 29.08 20.81 14.15
N SER A 65 29.42 21.36 15.32
CA SER A 65 28.92 20.89 16.62
C SER A 65 27.40 20.80 16.62
N LYS A 66 26.66 21.86 16.27
CA LYS A 66 25.19 21.82 16.27
C LYS A 66 24.60 20.87 15.25
N PHE A 67 25.21 20.71 14.08
CA PHE A 67 24.72 19.78 13.05
C PHE A 67 24.97 18.31 13.46
N LEU A 68 26.14 18.00 14.02
CA LEU A 68 26.46 16.68 14.57
C LEU A 68 25.64 16.36 15.82
N THR A 69 25.36 17.35 16.68
CA THR A 69 24.42 17.20 17.80
C THR A 69 23.01 16.97 17.30
N PHE A 70 22.52 17.73 16.30
CA PHE A 70 21.20 17.52 15.71
C PHE A 70 21.07 16.13 15.08
N LEU A 71 22.08 15.66 14.34
CA LEU A 71 22.11 14.30 13.82
C LEU A 71 22.15 13.26 14.96
N SER A 72 22.94 13.46 16.01
CA SER A 72 22.98 12.57 17.17
C SER A 72 21.69 12.58 18.00
N GLU A 73 20.97 13.70 18.07
CA GLU A 73 19.70 13.84 18.79
C GLU A 73 18.52 13.30 17.97
N TYR A 74 18.58 13.42 16.64
CA TYR A 74 17.68 12.74 15.71
C TYR A 74 17.84 11.22 15.87
N ASP A 75 19.07 10.72 15.70
CA ASP A 75 19.43 9.30 15.78
C ASP A 75 19.13 8.67 17.16
N LYS A 76 19.22 9.45 18.24
CA LYS A 76 18.84 9.00 19.61
C LYS A 76 17.34 9.03 19.92
N ASN A 77 16.52 9.72 19.12
CA ASN A 77 15.06 9.75 19.28
C ASN A 77 14.30 8.97 18.19
N THR A 78 14.98 8.40 17.20
CA THR A 78 14.38 7.64 16.08
C THR A 78 14.09 6.16 16.36
N SER A 79 14.03 5.73 17.64
CA SER A 79 13.23 4.55 18.01
C SER A 79 11.72 4.88 17.90
N MET A 80 11.30 5.22 16.69
CA MET A 80 9.89 5.30 16.32
C MET A 80 9.36 3.87 16.27
N LYS A 81 8.76 3.48 17.40
CA LYS A 81 8.34 2.12 17.69
C LYS A 81 7.38 1.58 16.62
N ILE A 82 7.88 0.67 15.80
CA ILE A 82 7.05 -0.16 14.92
C ILE A 82 6.05 -0.90 15.81
N LYS A 83 4.76 -0.69 15.53
CA LYS A 83 3.66 -1.28 16.31
C LYS A 83 2.57 -1.75 15.35
N PHE A 84 2.14 -2.99 15.53
CA PHE A 84 1.04 -3.58 14.80
C PHE A 84 -0.30 -3.10 15.35
N GLY A 85 -1.17 -2.66 14.44
CA GLY A 85 -2.59 -2.49 14.73
C GLY A 85 -3.35 -3.79 14.47
N THR A 86 -4.68 -3.69 14.35
CA THR A 86 -5.57 -4.83 14.10
C THR A 86 -5.28 -5.59 12.80
N ASP A 87 -4.69 -4.92 11.80
CA ASP A 87 -4.33 -5.51 10.49
C ASP A 87 -3.07 -4.83 9.95
N GLY A 88 -1.93 -5.25 10.50
CA GLY A 88 -0.60 -4.78 10.10
C GLY A 88 -0.07 -3.55 10.86
N TRP A 89 1.20 -3.25 10.63
CA TRP A 89 1.80 -1.94 10.94
C TRP A 89 1.52 -0.98 9.77
N ARG A 90 1.22 0.30 10.06
CA ARG A 90 1.06 1.37 9.06
C ARG A 90 1.92 2.56 9.43
N GLY A 91 2.55 3.20 8.43
CA GLY A 91 3.45 4.33 8.64
C GLY A 91 3.43 5.31 7.46
N VAL A 92 3.83 6.57 7.70
CA VAL A 92 4.01 7.55 6.63
C VAL A 92 5.30 7.25 5.88
N ILE A 93 5.22 7.19 4.55
CA ILE A 93 6.36 6.89 3.67
C ILE A 93 7.49 7.92 3.90
N ALA A 94 8.74 7.44 3.93
CA ALA A 94 9.95 8.22 4.18
C ALA A 94 10.06 8.89 5.57
N LYS A 95 9.04 8.76 6.43
CA LYS A 95 9.10 9.14 7.85
C LYS A 95 9.16 7.90 8.74
N ASP A 96 8.07 7.13 8.78
CA ASP A 96 7.94 5.94 9.61
C ASP A 96 8.16 4.68 8.74
N PHE A 97 7.59 4.66 7.53
CA PHE A 97 7.72 3.56 6.58
C PHE A 97 8.95 3.78 5.68
N THR A 98 10.08 3.24 6.12
CA THR A 98 11.41 3.35 5.49
C THR A 98 11.98 1.96 5.21
N PHE A 99 12.94 1.86 4.27
CA PHE A 99 13.65 0.60 4.00
C PHE A 99 14.33 0.02 5.24
N GLU A 100 14.87 0.87 6.13
CA GLU A 100 15.48 0.45 7.38
C GLU A 100 14.46 -0.18 8.34
N ASN A 101 13.31 0.45 8.54
CA ASN A 101 12.24 -0.10 9.37
C ASN A 101 11.64 -1.36 8.75
N LEU A 102 11.59 -1.46 7.42
CA LEU A 102 11.23 -2.68 6.70
C LEU A 102 12.25 -3.80 6.92
N LYS A 103 13.56 -3.50 6.90
CA LYS A 103 14.60 -4.46 7.27
C LYS A 103 14.42 -4.96 8.70
N ARG A 104 14.13 -4.07 9.66
CA ARG A 104 13.91 -4.42 11.08
C ARG A 104 12.70 -5.32 11.27
N VAL A 105 11.52 -4.93 10.77
CA VAL A 105 10.29 -5.74 10.93
C VAL A 105 10.35 -7.06 10.14
N SER A 106 10.94 -7.07 8.95
CA SER A 106 11.09 -8.32 8.16
C SER A 106 12.11 -9.27 8.81
N SER A 107 13.16 -8.72 9.41
CA SER A 107 14.13 -9.50 10.19
C SER A 107 13.47 -10.13 11.43
N ALA A 108 12.68 -9.36 12.17
CA ALA A 108 11.91 -9.85 13.31
C ALA A 108 10.88 -10.92 12.92
N TYR A 109 10.21 -10.76 11.76
CA TYR A 109 9.30 -11.76 11.23
C TYR A 109 10.01 -13.05 10.82
N ALA A 110 11.18 -12.98 10.18
CA ALA A 110 11.98 -14.18 9.88
C ALA A 110 12.40 -14.94 11.14
N GLU A 111 12.87 -14.26 12.20
CA GLU A 111 13.22 -14.95 13.45
C GLU A 111 11.99 -15.59 14.11
N TRP A 112 10.84 -14.92 14.06
CA TRP A 112 9.59 -15.51 14.54
C TRP A 112 9.17 -16.74 13.74
N LEU A 113 9.21 -16.67 12.40
CA LEU A 113 8.94 -17.83 11.51
C LEU A 113 9.89 -18.99 11.83
N ASN A 114 11.20 -18.71 11.91
CA ASN A 114 12.23 -19.68 12.28
C ASN A 114 11.94 -20.35 13.63
N SER A 115 11.49 -19.59 14.64
CA SER A 115 11.13 -20.13 15.96
C SER A 115 9.92 -21.08 15.95
N LYS A 116 9.03 -20.93 14.96
CA LYS A 116 7.86 -21.80 14.73
C LYS A 116 8.13 -22.94 13.74
N GLY A 117 9.34 -23.02 13.17
CA GLY A 117 9.68 -23.99 12.12
C GLY A 117 9.12 -23.65 10.74
N PHE A 118 8.57 -22.46 10.55
CA PHE A 118 7.99 -21.97 9.30
C PHE A 118 9.08 -21.45 8.36
N LYS A 119 8.95 -21.74 7.06
CA LYS A 119 10.02 -21.59 6.06
C LYS A 119 9.57 -21.11 4.69
N ARG A 120 8.27 -21.02 4.39
CA ARG A 120 7.76 -20.69 3.05
C ARG A 120 6.67 -19.63 3.16
N VAL A 121 6.89 -18.46 2.56
CA VAL A 121 5.92 -17.37 2.53
C VAL A 121 5.84 -16.71 1.16
N ILE A 122 4.79 -15.94 0.91
CA ILE A 122 4.67 -15.07 -0.29
C ILE A 122 4.51 -13.60 0.09
N ILE A 123 4.82 -12.70 -0.85
CA ILE A 123 4.63 -11.27 -0.67
C ILE A 123 3.83 -10.68 -1.83
N GLY A 124 2.66 -10.11 -1.50
CA GLY A 124 1.90 -9.23 -2.39
C GLY A 124 2.05 -7.76 -1.98
N TYR A 125 1.59 -6.86 -2.85
CA TYR A 125 1.70 -5.42 -2.64
C TYR A 125 0.64 -4.67 -3.44
N ASP A 126 0.24 -3.48 -2.96
CA ASP A 126 -0.69 -2.61 -3.67
C ASP A 126 0.02 -1.61 -4.61
N THR A 127 -0.76 -0.72 -5.23
CA THR A 127 -0.30 0.29 -6.20
C THR A 127 0.33 1.54 -5.57
N ARG A 128 0.55 1.58 -4.24
CA ARG A 128 1.12 2.76 -3.57
C ARG A 128 2.55 3.02 -4.01
N PHE A 129 2.99 4.25 -3.77
CA PHE A 129 4.36 4.66 -4.05
C PHE A 129 5.35 3.73 -3.34
N MET A 130 6.26 3.15 -4.14
CA MET A 130 7.31 2.22 -3.71
C MET A 130 6.82 0.87 -3.12
N SER A 131 5.54 0.53 -3.17
CA SER A 131 5.00 -0.75 -2.64
C SER A 131 5.73 -1.99 -3.16
N GLU A 132 6.03 -2.05 -4.46
CA GLU A 132 6.80 -3.13 -5.08
C GLU A 132 8.25 -3.22 -4.54
N GLU A 133 8.95 -2.10 -4.45
CA GLU A 133 10.35 -2.08 -3.96
C GLU A 133 10.45 -2.38 -2.46
N PHE A 134 9.45 -1.97 -1.68
CA PHE A 134 9.30 -2.37 -0.28
C PHE A 134 9.03 -3.87 -0.15
N ALA A 135 8.16 -4.44 -0.99
CA ALA A 135 7.89 -5.89 -1.02
C ALA A 135 9.14 -6.69 -1.40
N LYS A 136 9.89 -6.23 -2.41
CA LYS A 136 11.19 -6.80 -2.79
C LYS A 136 12.14 -6.79 -1.60
N GLU A 137 12.31 -5.65 -0.91
CA GLU A 137 13.25 -5.57 0.20
C GLU A 137 12.88 -6.50 1.36
N CYS A 138 11.59 -6.59 1.71
CA CYS A 138 11.10 -7.59 2.65
C CYS A 138 11.49 -9.02 2.23
N GLY A 139 11.28 -9.37 0.97
CA GLY A 139 11.67 -10.67 0.41
C GLY A 139 13.17 -10.96 0.53
N ARG A 140 14.03 -9.97 0.24
CA ARG A 140 15.49 -10.14 0.33
C ARG A 140 15.96 -10.43 1.75
N VAL A 141 15.38 -9.72 2.73
CA VAL A 141 15.67 -9.92 4.17
C VAL A 141 15.27 -11.32 4.63
N LEU A 142 14.06 -11.75 4.26
CA LEU A 142 13.54 -13.07 4.60
C LEU A 142 14.39 -14.20 3.98
N MET A 143 14.76 -14.08 2.71
CA MET A 143 15.63 -15.06 2.03
C MET A 143 17.03 -15.13 2.67
N LYS A 144 17.63 -13.99 3.04
CA LYS A 144 18.92 -13.97 3.78
C LYS A 144 18.83 -14.65 5.15
N LYS A 145 17.65 -14.73 5.76
CA LYS A 145 17.38 -15.44 7.03
C LYS A 145 16.81 -16.85 6.84
N GLY A 146 16.92 -17.41 5.63
CA GLY A 146 16.59 -18.82 5.35
C GLY A 146 15.09 -19.11 5.24
N ILE A 147 14.29 -18.10 4.90
CA ILE A 147 12.88 -18.25 4.52
C ILE A 147 12.78 -18.24 2.99
N SER A 148 12.14 -19.26 2.41
CA SER A 148 11.79 -19.28 0.99
C SER A 148 10.67 -18.27 0.72
N VAL A 149 10.87 -17.40 -0.28
CA VAL A 149 9.94 -16.34 -0.64
C VAL A 149 9.72 -16.33 -2.14
N SER A 150 8.49 -16.10 -2.58
CA SER A 150 8.19 -15.52 -3.90
C SER A 150 7.33 -14.28 -3.78
N ILE A 151 7.48 -13.37 -4.74
CA ILE A 151 6.75 -12.09 -4.80
C ILE A 151 5.78 -12.09 -5.99
N SER A 152 4.67 -11.35 -5.86
CA SER A 152 3.73 -11.17 -6.96
C SER A 152 4.36 -10.46 -8.17
N SER A 153 4.07 -10.93 -9.37
CA SER A 153 4.49 -10.30 -10.64
C SER A 153 3.85 -8.94 -10.91
N GLU A 154 2.70 -8.64 -10.30
CA GLU A 154 1.98 -7.37 -10.42
C GLU A 154 1.30 -7.00 -9.08
N PRO A 155 0.74 -5.77 -8.92
CA PRO A 155 -0.04 -5.41 -7.75
C PRO A 155 -1.16 -6.42 -7.46
N SER A 156 -1.20 -6.91 -6.23
CA SER A 156 -1.95 -8.09 -5.80
C SER A 156 -2.92 -7.72 -4.68
N PRO A 157 -4.24 -7.94 -4.84
CA PRO A 157 -5.21 -7.73 -3.78
C PRO A 157 -4.89 -8.57 -2.53
N THR A 158 -5.14 -8.02 -1.34
CA THR A 158 -5.07 -8.77 -0.09
C THR A 158 -5.77 -10.15 -0.13
N PRO A 159 -7.00 -10.30 -0.67
CA PRO A 159 -7.65 -11.61 -0.74
C PRO A 159 -6.98 -12.60 -1.71
N GLU A 160 -6.26 -12.15 -2.74
CA GLU A 160 -5.48 -13.02 -3.63
C GLU A 160 -4.27 -13.62 -2.90
N VAL A 161 -3.54 -12.80 -2.13
CA VAL A 161 -2.41 -13.26 -1.32
C VAL A 161 -2.91 -14.27 -0.28
N SER A 162 -4.01 -13.94 0.41
CA SER A 162 -4.67 -14.85 1.36
C SER A 162 -5.05 -16.19 0.72
N TRP A 163 -5.58 -16.18 -0.50
CA TRP A 163 -5.93 -17.41 -1.23
C TRP A 163 -4.70 -18.21 -1.68
N ASN A 164 -3.68 -17.55 -2.24
CA ASN A 164 -2.46 -18.21 -2.70
C ASN A 164 -1.70 -18.90 -1.53
N ILE A 165 -1.75 -18.33 -0.31
CA ILE A 165 -1.22 -18.99 0.90
C ILE A 165 -1.89 -20.35 1.14
N MET A 166 -3.22 -20.39 1.07
CA MET A 166 -3.99 -21.62 1.31
C MET A 166 -3.78 -22.66 0.19
N ASP A 167 -3.85 -22.23 -1.07
CA ASP A 167 -3.72 -23.09 -2.25
C ASP A 167 -2.33 -23.76 -2.31
N LYS A 168 -1.27 -22.97 -2.15
CA LYS A 168 0.13 -23.43 -2.13
C LYS A 168 0.56 -24.02 -0.77
N LYS A 169 -0.34 -24.06 0.22
CA LYS A 169 -0.11 -24.55 1.61
C LYS A 169 1.16 -23.94 2.22
N LEU A 170 1.26 -22.62 2.17
CA LEU A 170 2.38 -21.84 2.68
C LEU A 170 2.23 -21.58 4.18
N ASP A 171 3.33 -21.18 4.81
CA ASP A 171 3.38 -20.98 6.26
C ASP A 171 2.95 -19.56 6.67
N GLY A 172 2.73 -18.67 5.69
CA GLY A 172 2.23 -17.31 5.87
C GLY A 172 2.52 -16.41 4.66
N GLY A 173 2.37 -15.10 4.85
CA GLY A 173 2.71 -14.11 3.82
C GLY A 173 2.70 -12.67 4.33
N ILE A 174 3.13 -11.76 3.47
CA ILE A 174 3.09 -10.30 3.70
C ILE A 174 2.23 -9.65 2.61
N VAL A 175 1.46 -8.63 2.98
CA VAL A 175 0.91 -7.67 2.01
C VAL A 175 1.44 -6.28 2.33
N ILE A 176 2.14 -5.68 1.37
CA ILE A 176 2.60 -4.29 1.47
C ILE A 176 1.49 -3.35 1.01
N THR A 177 0.79 -2.78 1.98
CA THR A 177 -0.35 -1.89 1.76
C THR A 177 -0.79 -1.19 3.05
N ALA A 178 -1.37 0.01 2.90
CA ALA A 178 -2.15 0.67 3.95
C ALA A 178 -3.68 0.68 3.69
N SER A 179 -4.20 -0.19 2.81
CA SER A 179 -5.62 -0.34 2.46
C SER A 179 -6.23 0.99 2.00
N HIS A 180 -7.18 1.53 2.74
CA HIS A 180 -7.93 2.76 2.49
C HIS A 180 -7.21 4.05 2.95
N ASN A 181 -6.04 3.97 3.59
CA ASN A 181 -5.31 5.17 4.04
C ASN A 181 -4.95 6.11 2.86
N PRO A 182 -4.73 7.42 3.10
CA PRO A 182 -4.19 8.34 2.10
C PRO A 182 -2.90 7.82 1.43
N TYR A 183 -2.63 8.25 0.19
CA TYR A 183 -1.51 7.81 -0.65
C TYR A 183 -0.11 7.86 0.01
N PHE A 184 0.10 8.78 0.96
CA PHE A 184 1.39 8.97 1.64
C PHE A 184 1.63 8.00 2.81
N TYR A 185 0.68 7.11 3.11
CA TYR A 185 0.89 5.96 3.99
C TYR A 185 1.24 4.72 3.18
N ASN A 186 2.03 3.83 3.78
CA ASN A 186 2.11 2.43 3.40
C ASN A 186 2.10 1.54 4.66
N GLY A 187 2.06 0.22 4.52
CA GLY A 187 1.91 -0.69 5.64
C GLY A 187 2.42 -2.09 5.36
N PHE A 188 2.59 -2.85 6.44
CA PHE A 188 3.12 -4.21 6.47
C PHE A 188 2.07 -5.08 7.17
N LYS A 189 1.20 -5.72 6.38
CA LYS A 189 0.22 -6.69 6.86
C LYS A 189 0.87 -8.07 6.88
N ILE A 190 0.71 -8.84 7.95
CA ILE A 190 1.13 -10.24 8.03
C ILE A 190 -0.09 -11.14 7.90
N LYS A 191 0.00 -12.15 7.05
CA LYS A 191 -0.98 -13.23 6.90
C LYS A 191 -0.43 -14.53 7.47
N ASN A 192 -1.28 -15.29 8.17
CA ASN A 192 -0.96 -16.61 8.71
C ASN A 192 -1.15 -17.71 7.65
N GLN A 193 -0.82 -18.96 7.98
CA GLN A 193 -0.97 -20.14 7.13
C GLN A 193 -2.42 -20.46 6.69
N PHE A 194 -3.42 -19.79 7.27
CA PHE A 194 -4.82 -19.89 6.87
C PHE A 194 -5.27 -18.69 5.99
N GLY A 195 -4.33 -17.87 5.53
CA GLY A 195 -4.60 -16.64 4.76
C GLY A 195 -5.21 -15.50 5.59
N GLY A 196 -5.55 -15.72 6.86
CA GLY A 196 -6.09 -14.70 7.77
C GLY A 196 -5.01 -13.72 8.26
N PRO A 197 -5.39 -12.59 8.89
CA PRO A 197 -4.42 -11.72 9.56
C PRO A 197 -3.68 -12.47 10.68
N ALA A 198 -2.43 -12.09 10.95
CA ALA A 198 -1.66 -12.66 12.05
C ALA A 198 -2.30 -12.39 13.42
N GLU A 199 -2.25 -13.39 14.29
CA GLU A 199 -2.82 -13.32 15.64
C GLU A 199 -2.00 -12.44 16.58
N ASN A 200 -2.60 -12.02 17.71
CA ASN A 200 -1.94 -11.18 18.72
C ASN A 200 -0.66 -11.81 19.29
N GLU A 201 -0.58 -13.15 19.40
CA GLU A 201 0.66 -13.84 19.81
C GLU A 201 1.78 -13.60 18.79
N ALA A 202 1.47 -13.73 17.50
CA ALA A 202 2.43 -13.55 16.42
C ALA A 202 2.92 -12.10 16.34
N THR A 203 2.01 -11.13 16.30
CA THR A 203 2.37 -9.71 16.22
C THR A 203 3.14 -9.24 17.45
N SER A 204 2.71 -9.59 18.67
CA SER A 204 3.43 -9.26 19.91
C SER A 204 4.81 -9.92 19.99
N GLY A 205 4.91 -11.19 19.53
CA GLY A 205 6.18 -11.91 19.45
C GLY A 205 7.16 -11.19 18.52
N ILE A 206 6.71 -10.80 17.33
CA ILE A 206 7.50 -10.06 16.34
C ILE A 206 7.91 -8.69 16.90
N GLU A 207 7.00 -7.90 17.47
CA GLU A 207 7.32 -6.61 18.11
C GLU A 207 8.44 -6.73 19.14
N SER A 208 8.46 -7.81 19.93
CA SER A 208 9.48 -8.06 20.95
C SER A 208 10.89 -8.33 20.40
N LEU A 209 11.01 -8.60 19.09
CA LEU A 209 12.26 -8.93 18.39
C LEU A 209 12.81 -7.75 17.58
N ILE A 210 11.99 -6.75 17.20
CA ILE A 210 12.36 -5.65 16.28
C ILE A 210 13.63 -4.89 16.69
N GLU A 211 13.85 -4.69 17.99
CA GLU A 211 15.02 -3.98 18.53
C GLU A 211 16.23 -4.90 18.81
N LYS A 212 16.14 -6.19 18.47
CA LYS A 212 17.13 -7.23 18.81
C LYS A 212 17.68 -7.98 17.60
N VAL A 213 17.15 -7.73 16.40
CA VAL A 213 17.50 -8.49 15.20
C VAL A 213 18.63 -7.85 14.42
N ASP A 214 19.59 -8.70 14.02
CA ASP A 214 20.61 -8.32 13.04
C ASP A 214 19.97 -8.10 11.67
N LEU A 215 20.34 -6.97 11.04
CA LEU A 215 19.86 -6.58 9.72
C LEU A 215 20.81 -7.16 8.64
N PRO A 216 20.34 -8.06 7.76
CA PRO A 216 21.20 -8.65 6.75
C PRO A 216 21.56 -7.64 5.65
N ASP A 217 22.73 -7.83 5.05
CA ASP A 217 23.01 -7.27 3.74
C ASP A 217 22.14 -7.98 2.69
N THR A 218 21.31 -7.20 2.03
CA THR A 218 20.32 -7.60 1.03
C THR A 218 20.82 -7.42 -0.40
N GLU A 219 22.03 -6.89 -0.60
CA GLU A 219 22.62 -6.80 -1.93
C GLU A 219 22.68 -8.17 -2.62
N LYS A 220 22.42 -8.16 -3.94
CA LYS A 220 22.53 -9.29 -4.86
C LYS A 220 21.63 -10.49 -4.52
N VAL A 221 20.54 -10.27 -3.77
CA VAL A 221 19.47 -11.27 -3.63
C VAL A 221 18.48 -11.13 -4.78
N GLU A 222 18.50 -12.12 -5.66
CA GLU A 222 17.46 -12.34 -6.66
C GLU A 222 16.22 -12.95 -5.98
N LEU A 223 15.04 -12.49 -6.38
CA LEU A 223 13.76 -12.91 -5.82
C LEU A 223 12.99 -13.71 -6.87
N PRO A 224 12.45 -14.89 -6.53
CA PRO A 224 11.44 -15.55 -7.34
C PRO A 224 10.23 -14.62 -7.51
N VAL A 225 9.87 -14.34 -8.75
CA VAL A 225 8.66 -13.60 -9.13
C VAL A 225 7.65 -14.60 -9.69
N GLU A 226 6.42 -14.58 -9.19
CA GLU A 226 5.37 -15.53 -9.54
C GLU A 226 4.07 -14.82 -9.92
N ASP A 227 3.32 -15.42 -10.86
CA ASP A 227 1.94 -15.04 -11.15
C ASP A 227 1.01 -15.59 -10.07
N PHE A 228 0.42 -14.69 -9.27
CA PHE A 228 -0.59 -15.00 -8.26
C PHE A 228 -2.02 -14.88 -8.81
N LYS A 229 -2.19 -14.22 -9.96
CA LYS A 229 -3.45 -13.74 -10.52
C LYS A 229 -4.15 -14.74 -11.40
N SER A 230 -3.44 -15.35 -12.35
CA SER A 230 -4.07 -16.36 -13.22
C SER A 230 -4.65 -17.53 -12.40
N PRO A 231 -3.96 -18.10 -11.39
CA PRO A 231 -4.54 -19.15 -10.54
C PRO A 231 -5.74 -18.66 -9.73
N TYR A 232 -5.70 -17.43 -9.19
CA TYR A 232 -6.79 -16.86 -8.39
C TYR A 232 -8.04 -16.55 -9.24
N ILE A 233 -7.88 -15.97 -10.44
CA ILE A 233 -8.97 -15.78 -11.40
C ILE A 233 -9.60 -17.13 -11.80
N GLN A 234 -8.79 -18.16 -12.04
CA GLN A 234 -9.27 -19.52 -12.32
C GLN A 234 -10.02 -20.14 -11.14
N HIS A 235 -9.66 -19.80 -9.90
CA HIS A 235 -10.45 -20.17 -8.72
C HIS A 235 -11.79 -19.43 -8.67
N LEU A 236 -11.79 -18.10 -8.84
CA LEU A 236 -13.02 -17.29 -8.81
C LEU A 236 -14.02 -17.70 -9.89
N LEU A 237 -13.56 -17.99 -11.12
CA LEU A 237 -14.40 -18.52 -12.20
C LEU A 237 -15.09 -19.85 -11.83
N ARG A 238 -14.55 -20.64 -10.89
CA ARG A 238 -15.15 -21.90 -10.42
C ARG A 238 -16.13 -21.71 -9.25
N THR A 239 -16.20 -20.55 -8.61
CA THR A 239 -17.13 -20.29 -7.48
C THR A 239 -18.46 -19.68 -7.92
N ILE A 240 -18.51 -19.11 -9.13
CA ILE A 240 -19.69 -18.55 -9.79
C ILE A 240 -20.34 -19.54 -10.77
N ASP A 241 -21.64 -19.38 -11.01
CA ASP A 241 -22.33 -20.08 -12.10
C ASP A 241 -22.12 -19.31 -13.41
N GLN A 242 -21.10 -19.70 -14.18
CA GLN A 242 -20.74 -19.05 -15.44
C GLN A 242 -21.89 -19.04 -16.44
N LYS A 243 -22.75 -20.08 -16.45
CA LYS A 243 -23.90 -20.14 -17.35
C LYS A 243 -24.93 -19.07 -16.98
N LEU A 244 -25.27 -18.98 -15.70
CA LEU A 244 -26.20 -17.95 -15.20
C LEU A 244 -25.68 -16.54 -15.49
N PHE A 245 -24.36 -16.31 -15.38
CA PHE A 245 -23.73 -15.04 -15.71
C PHE A 245 -23.83 -14.71 -17.21
N MET A 246 -23.57 -15.65 -18.12
CA MET A 246 -23.73 -15.43 -19.58
C MET A 246 -25.20 -15.15 -19.95
N GLU A 247 -26.14 -15.97 -19.46
CA GLU A 247 -27.59 -15.80 -19.72
C GLU A 247 -28.17 -14.47 -19.18
N ASN A 248 -27.46 -13.81 -18.26
CA ASN A 248 -27.86 -12.54 -17.65
C ASN A 248 -26.83 -11.43 -17.85
N SER A 249 -26.02 -11.48 -18.91
CA SER A 249 -25.02 -10.45 -19.20
C SER A 249 -25.62 -9.03 -19.23
N LYS A 250 -24.87 -8.07 -18.66
CA LYS A 250 -25.22 -6.65 -18.55
C LYS A 250 -23.99 -5.78 -18.77
N LYS A 251 -24.23 -4.48 -18.99
CA LYS A 251 -23.22 -3.44 -18.76
C LYS A 251 -23.07 -3.18 -17.27
N ILE A 252 -21.83 -3.14 -16.78
CA ILE A 252 -21.48 -2.66 -15.43
C ILE A 252 -20.32 -1.66 -15.48
N VAL A 253 -20.22 -0.84 -14.44
CA VAL A 253 -19.03 0.01 -14.21
C VAL A 253 -18.24 -0.56 -13.04
N VAL A 254 -16.92 -0.73 -13.24
CA VAL A 254 -15.99 -1.19 -12.21
C VAL A 254 -15.03 -0.05 -11.88
N ASP A 255 -14.90 0.29 -10.60
CA ASP A 255 -14.00 1.33 -10.10
C ASP A 255 -12.89 0.70 -9.26
N ALA A 256 -11.72 0.55 -9.88
CA ALA A 256 -10.56 0.02 -9.18
C ALA A 256 -9.95 1.03 -8.18
N MET A 257 -10.42 2.29 -8.18
CA MET A 257 -9.88 3.38 -7.35
C MET A 257 -8.36 3.56 -7.45
N HIS A 258 -7.74 3.16 -8.57
CA HIS A 258 -6.29 3.00 -8.79
C HIS A 258 -5.59 1.99 -7.86
N GLY A 259 -6.34 1.18 -7.11
CA GLY A 259 -5.87 0.15 -6.18
C GLY A 259 -5.47 -1.18 -6.84
N ALA A 260 -5.17 -2.18 -6.01
CA ALA A 260 -4.75 -3.51 -6.44
C ALA A 260 -5.85 -4.31 -7.15
N GLY A 261 -7.14 -4.00 -6.93
CA GLY A 261 -8.28 -4.66 -7.58
C GLY A 261 -8.42 -4.43 -9.10
N ARG A 262 -7.53 -3.63 -9.70
CA ARG A 262 -7.50 -3.29 -11.12
C ARG A 262 -7.47 -4.50 -12.07
N GLY A 263 -8.36 -4.51 -13.05
CA GLY A 263 -8.50 -5.55 -14.07
C GLY A 263 -9.17 -6.84 -13.59
N TYR A 264 -9.31 -7.11 -12.29
CA TYR A 264 -9.79 -8.41 -11.81
C TYR A 264 -11.22 -8.72 -12.25
N ILE A 265 -12.17 -7.84 -11.90
CA ILE A 265 -13.58 -8.02 -12.24
C ILE A 265 -13.76 -8.02 -13.77
N LYS A 266 -13.02 -7.16 -14.47
CA LYS A 266 -13.00 -7.08 -15.93
C LYS A 266 -12.57 -8.40 -16.58
N THR A 267 -11.41 -8.94 -16.21
CA THR A 267 -10.89 -10.22 -16.73
C THR A 267 -11.78 -11.42 -16.38
N ILE A 268 -12.55 -11.36 -15.28
CA ILE A 268 -13.50 -12.42 -14.92
C ILE A 268 -14.79 -12.35 -15.75
N LEU A 269 -15.30 -11.16 -16.05
CA LEU A 269 -16.65 -10.98 -16.60
C LEU A 269 -16.71 -10.74 -18.13
N GLU A 270 -15.68 -10.14 -18.75
CA GLU A 270 -15.63 -10.02 -20.22
C GLU A 270 -15.71 -11.39 -20.95
N PRO A 271 -15.04 -12.47 -20.49
CA PRO A 271 -15.20 -13.81 -21.08
C PRO A 271 -16.59 -14.43 -20.90
N LEU A 272 -17.44 -13.83 -20.06
CA LEU A 272 -18.82 -14.24 -19.80
C LEU A 272 -19.84 -13.32 -20.51
N GLU A 273 -19.39 -12.59 -21.53
CA GLU A 273 -20.19 -11.67 -22.37
C GLU A 273 -20.71 -10.40 -21.66
N TRP A 274 -20.18 -10.04 -20.48
CA TRP A 274 -20.52 -8.77 -19.83
C TRP A 274 -19.76 -7.59 -20.44
N ASP A 275 -20.45 -6.46 -20.57
CA ASP A 275 -19.85 -5.18 -20.97
C ASP A 275 -19.29 -4.48 -19.73
N VAL A 276 -17.95 -4.41 -19.59
CA VAL A 276 -17.29 -3.93 -18.38
C VAL A 276 -16.51 -2.64 -18.63
N ILE A 277 -17.07 -1.53 -18.15
CA ILE A 277 -16.42 -0.22 -18.15
C ILE A 277 -15.58 -0.09 -16.88
N GLU A 278 -14.28 -0.35 -16.98
CA GLU A 278 -13.35 -0.13 -15.86
C GLU A 278 -12.85 1.32 -15.84
N ILE A 279 -13.14 2.02 -14.74
CA ILE A 279 -12.63 3.36 -14.41
C ILE A 279 -11.55 3.26 -13.33
N ARG A 280 -10.58 4.20 -13.35
CA ARG A 280 -9.42 4.23 -12.43
C ARG A 280 -8.61 2.92 -12.42
N GLY A 281 -8.60 2.18 -13.54
CA GLY A 281 -7.82 0.94 -13.71
C GLY A 281 -6.33 1.15 -14.01
N ASP A 282 -5.88 2.40 -14.17
CA ASP A 282 -4.49 2.79 -14.30
C ASP A 282 -3.74 2.79 -12.95
N ILE A 283 -2.44 2.49 -12.98
CA ILE A 283 -1.59 2.57 -11.78
C ILE A 283 -1.29 4.04 -11.48
N ASN A 284 -1.94 4.58 -10.46
CA ASN A 284 -1.73 5.94 -9.98
C ASN A 284 -1.43 5.92 -8.47
N PRO A 285 -0.13 5.99 -8.06
CA PRO A 285 0.27 5.97 -6.66
C PRO A 285 -0.28 7.11 -5.78
N TYR A 286 -0.90 8.13 -6.39
CA TYR A 286 -1.56 9.25 -5.70
C TYR A 286 -3.06 9.00 -5.46
N PHE A 287 -3.64 7.92 -6.02
CA PHE A 287 -5.09 7.61 -5.97
C PHE A 287 -6.00 8.78 -6.41
N GLY A 288 -5.57 9.55 -7.41
CA GLY A 288 -6.24 10.78 -7.84
C GLY A 288 -6.26 11.91 -6.78
N GLY A 289 -5.47 11.78 -5.71
CA GLY A 289 -5.39 12.71 -4.58
C GLY A 289 -6.33 12.39 -3.42
N GLY A 290 -7.21 11.39 -3.59
CA GLY A 290 -8.17 10.97 -2.58
C GLY A 290 -7.64 9.86 -1.65
N ARG A 291 -8.59 9.24 -0.96
CA ARG A 291 -8.41 7.93 -0.33
C ARG A 291 -8.99 6.87 -1.26
N PRO A 292 -8.32 5.73 -1.48
CA PRO A 292 -8.92 4.59 -2.17
C PRO A 292 -9.84 3.86 -1.18
N GLU A 293 -10.97 4.49 -0.83
CA GLU A 293 -11.95 3.98 0.14
C GLU A 293 -13.37 4.08 -0.44
N PRO A 294 -14.09 2.98 -0.65
CA PRO A 294 -15.36 2.97 -1.38
C PRO A 294 -16.55 3.42 -0.52
N THR A 295 -16.52 4.68 -0.04
CA THR A 295 -17.63 5.36 0.64
C THR A 295 -18.50 6.14 -0.35
N ALA A 296 -19.74 6.47 0.03
CA ALA A 296 -20.63 7.32 -0.79
C ALA A 296 -19.97 8.63 -1.27
N GLU A 297 -19.09 9.21 -0.45
CA GLU A 297 -18.36 10.47 -0.72
C GLU A 297 -17.32 10.30 -1.84
N ASN A 298 -16.62 9.15 -1.88
CA ASN A 298 -15.53 8.88 -2.83
C ASN A 298 -16.00 8.21 -4.14
N LEU A 299 -17.26 7.76 -4.18
CA LEU A 299 -17.85 7.04 -5.31
C LEU A 299 -18.69 7.91 -6.25
N PHE A 300 -18.66 9.24 -6.11
CA PHE A 300 -19.37 10.16 -7.02
C PHE A 300 -19.07 9.90 -8.51
N LEU A 301 -17.81 9.61 -8.85
CA LEU A 301 -17.43 9.28 -10.24
C LEU A 301 -18.10 7.98 -10.70
N LEU A 302 -18.07 6.92 -9.89
CA LEU A 302 -18.74 5.65 -10.19
C LEU A 302 -20.25 5.86 -10.36
N SER A 303 -20.90 6.51 -9.41
CA SER A 303 -22.33 6.85 -9.46
C SER A 303 -22.71 7.61 -10.73
N LYS A 304 -21.92 8.62 -11.10
CA LYS A 304 -22.15 9.38 -12.32
C LYS A 304 -21.97 8.50 -13.57
N THR A 305 -20.88 7.74 -13.67
CA THR A 305 -20.61 6.89 -14.83
C THR A 305 -21.69 5.82 -15.00
N VAL A 306 -22.21 5.21 -13.92
CA VAL A 306 -23.31 4.24 -13.99
C VAL A 306 -24.55 4.84 -14.65
N VAL A 307 -24.94 6.06 -14.26
CA VAL A 307 -26.11 6.75 -14.81
C VAL A 307 -25.85 7.21 -16.24
N ASP A 308 -24.69 7.83 -16.52
CA ASP A 308 -24.33 8.33 -17.86
C ASP A 308 -24.28 7.19 -18.90
N GLU A 309 -23.82 6.00 -18.50
CA GLU A 309 -23.66 4.84 -19.37
C GLU A 309 -24.88 3.90 -19.42
N GLY A 310 -25.90 4.14 -18.59
CA GLY A 310 -27.05 3.25 -18.43
C GLY A 310 -26.68 1.86 -17.92
N ALA A 311 -25.68 1.76 -17.05
CA ALA A 311 -25.18 0.49 -16.53
C ALA A 311 -26.11 -0.10 -15.45
N PHE A 312 -26.11 -1.44 -15.33
CA PHE A 312 -26.94 -2.16 -14.37
C PHE A 312 -26.55 -1.88 -12.91
N ALA A 313 -25.25 -1.76 -12.65
CA ALA A 313 -24.68 -1.48 -11.34
C ALA A 313 -23.25 -0.94 -11.45
N GLY A 314 -22.78 -0.33 -10.38
CA GLY A 314 -21.39 0.04 -10.15
C GLY A 314 -20.77 -0.76 -9.01
N ILE A 315 -19.52 -1.22 -9.17
CA ILE A 315 -18.76 -1.91 -8.13
C ILE A 315 -17.42 -1.20 -7.94
N ALA A 316 -17.04 -0.88 -6.70
CA ALA A 316 -15.75 -0.30 -6.36
C ALA A 316 -14.95 -1.18 -5.39
N THR A 317 -13.63 -1.09 -5.44
CA THR A 317 -12.72 -1.75 -4.48
C THR A 317 -11.77 -0.74 -3.81
N ASP A 318 -11.31 -1.04 -2.59
CA ASP A 318 -10.35 -0.18 -1.88
C ASP A 318 -8.89 -0.45 -2.30
N GLY A 319 -7.94 0.25 -1.69
CA GLY A 319 -6.53 0.26 -2.13
C GLY A 319 -5.88 -1.12 -2.30
N ASP A 320 -6.18 -2.08 -1.43
CA ASP A 320 -5.75 -3.48 -1.53
C ASP A 320 -6.88 -4.47 -1.83
N GLY A 321 -8.06 -3.98 -2.21
CA GLY A 321 -9.17 -4.81 -2.68
C GLY A 321 -9.75 -5.78 -1.66
N ASP A 322 -9.65 -5.50 -0.35
CA ASP A 322 -10.33 -6.28 0.70
C ASP A 322 -11.74 -5.74 1.05
N ARG A 323 -12.10 -4.57 0.51
CA ARG A 323 -13.43 -3.95 0.64
C ARG A 323 -14.12 -3.79 -0.70
N VAL A 324 -15.46 -3.76 -0.65
CA VAL A 324 -16.32 -3.46 -1.79
C VAL A 324 -17.29 -2.32 -1.46
N GLY A 325 -17.49 -1.42 -2.42
CA GLY A 325 -18.64 -0.51 -2.47
C GLY A 325 -19.52 -0.85 -3.66
N VAL A 326 -20.83 -0.65 -3.52
CA VAL A 326 -21.81 -0.97 -4.58
C VAL A 326 -22.71 0.22 -4.81
N VAL A 327 -23.05 0.43 -6.07
CA VAL A 327 -23.97 1.46 -6.56
C VAL A 327 -25.01 0.78 -7.44
N ASP A 328 -26.29 1.09 -7.28
CA ASP A 328 -27.35 0.58 -8.15
C ASP A 328 -27.42 1.32 -9.51
N GLY A 329 -28.25 0.84 -10.44
CA GLY A 329 -28.43 1.45 -11.76
C GLY A 329 -29.01 2.87 -11.76
N GLU A 330 -29.50 3.38 -10.63
CA GLU A 330 -29.91 4.80 -10.46
C GLU A 330 -28.74 5.68 -9.96
N GLY A 331 -27.54 5.10 -9.82
CA GLY A 331 -26.35 5.80 -9.31
C GLY A 331 -26.33 5.92 -7.79
N LYS A 332 -27.23 5.25 -7.05
CA LYS A 332 -27.36 5.39 -5.60
C LYS A 332 -26.46 4.41 -4.86
N PHE A 333 -25.71 4.93 -3.89
CA PHE A 333 -24.83 4.13 -3.03
C PHE A 333 -25.61 3.14 -2.15
N MET A 334 -25.24 1.87 -2.23
CA MET A 334 -25.77 0.81 -1.38
C MET A 334 -24.89 0.65 -0.13
N THR A 335 -25.48 0.82 1.05
CA THR A 335 -24.70 0.70 2.29
C THR A 335 -24.17 -0.72 2.50
N PRO A 336 -23.00 -0.91 3.14
CA PRO A 336 -22.46 -2.24 3.40
C PRO A 336 -23.42 -3.19 4.14
N HIS A 337 -24.35 -2.66 4.95
CA HIS A 337 -25.38 -3.46 5.61
C HIS A 337 -26.41 -4.05 4.61
N ILE A 338 -26.78 -3.29 3.58
CA ILE A 338 -27.67 -3.78 2.51
C ILE A 338 -26.92 -4.80 1.65
N VAL A 339 -25.67 -4.50 1.28
CA VAL A 339 -24.83 -5.41 0.49
C VAL A 339 -24.61 -6.74 1.21
N PHE A 340 -24.29 -6.72 2.52
CA PHE A 340 -24.22 -7.93 3.34
C PHE A 340 -25.55 -8.69 3.32
N ALA A 341 -26.68 -8.02 3.59
CA ALA A 341 -27.99 -8.68 3.65
C ALA A 341 -28.36 -9.36 2.31
N LEU A 342 -28.05 -8.74 1.17
CA LEU A 342 -28.27 -9.34 -0.15
C LEU A 342 -27.37 -10.55 -0.41
N ILE A 343 -26.07 -10.46 -0.10
CA ILE A 343 -25.14 -11.59 -0.22
C ILE A 343 -25.57 -12.73 0.70
N PHE A 344 -25.91 -12.44 1.95
CA PHE A 344 -26.35 -13.44 2.92
C PHE A 344 -27.64 -14.14 2.47
N LYS A 345 -28.63 -13.37 2.02
CA LYS A 345 -29.87 -13.90 1.43
C LYS A 345 -29.57 -14.84 0.25
N HIS A 346 -28.69 -14.45 -0.67
CA HIS A 346 -28.29 -15.30 -1.80
C HIS A 346 -27.63 -16.61 -1.35
N LEU A 347 -26.72 -16.55 -0.36
CA LEU A 347 -26.02 -17.72 0.14
C LEU A 347 -26.98 -18.73 0.82
N VAL A 348 -28.00 -18.25 1.54
CA VAL A 348 -28.98 -19.09 2.23
C VAL A 348 -30.10 -19.56 1.30
N GLU A 349 -30.72 -18.65 0.55
CA GLU A 349 -31.91 -18.97 -0.26
C GLU A 349 -31.57 -19.57 -1.61
N ASP A 350 -30.53 -19.11 -2.32
CA ASP A 350 -30.24 -19.58 -3.67
C ASP A 350 -29.19 -20.69 -3.63
N ARG A 351 -28.07 -20.46 -2.93
CA ARG A 351 -26.97 -21.43 -2.79
C ARG A 351 -27.22 -22.51 -1.74
N LYS A 352 -28.30 -22.40 -0.94
CA LYS A 352 -28.72 -23.36 0.11
C LYS A 352 -27.63 -23.67 1.15
N ILE A 353 -26.70 -22.74 1.39
CA ILE A 353 -25.60 -22.92 2.34
C ILE A 353 -26.14 -22.89 3.77
N LYS A 354 -25.65 -23.80 4.62
CA LYS A 354 -25.99 -23.90 6.04
C LYS A 354 -24.73 -23.78 6.88
N GLY A 355 -24.81 -23.06 8.00
CA GLY A 355 -23.65 -22.88 8.89
C GLY A 355 -23.93 -21.85 9.98
N LYS A 356 -22.87 -21.48 10.71
CA LYS A 356 -22.90 -20.36 11.66
C LYS A 356 -22.60 -19.06 10.92
N VAL A 357 -23.33 -18.00 11.26
CA VAL A 357 -23.10 -16.64 10.75
C VAL A 357 -22.43 -15.83 11.84
N PHE A 358 -21.36 -15.12 11.49
CA PHE A 358 -20.65 -14.21 12.39
C PHE A 358 -20.76 -12.79 11.84
N LYS A 359 -21.35 -11.88 12.63
CA LYS A 359 -21.38 -10.44 12.35
C LYS A 359 -20.62 -9.69 13.43
N ASN A 360 -20.08 -8.50 13.12
CA ASN A 360 -19.60 -7.61 14.16
C ASN A 360 -20.79 -6.96 14.89
N PHE A 361 -20.58 -6.45 16.10
CA PHE A 361 -21.64 -5.82 16.91
C PHE A 361 -22.28 -4.60 16.23
N SER A 362 -21.56 -3.91 15.35
CA SER A 362 -22.04 -2.74 14.61
C SER A 362 -22.77 -3.09 13.29
N THR A 363 -22.98 -4.37 12.96
CA THR A 363 -23.74 -4.78 11.77
C THR A 363 -25.22 -4.85 12.08
N SER A 364 -26.03 -4.21 11.24
CA SER A 364 -27.49 -4.16 11.33
C SER A 364 -28.17 -5.52 11.62
N ASP A 365 -29.23 -5.48 12.42
CA ASP A 365 -30.08 -6.63 12.77
C ASP A 365 -30.95 -7.15 11.60
N MET A 366 -30.73 -6.66 10.37
CA MET A 366 -31.27 -7.29 9.16
C MET A 366 -30.75 -8.72 9.00
N ILE A 367 -29.52 -9.02 9.43
CA ILE A 367 -28.93 -10.35 9.29
C ILE A 367 -29.62 -11.35 10.22
N ASP A 368 -29.88 -10.97 11.46
CA ASP A 368 -30.54 -11.79 12.50
C ASP A 368 -32.03 -12.03 12.20
N LYS A 369 -32.63 -11.24 11.30
CA LYS A 369 -33.99 -11.43 10.77
C LYS A 369 -34.04 -12.31 9.51
N LEU A 370 -32.90 -12.54 8.87
CA LEU A 370 -32.75 -13.37 7.67
C LEU A 370 -32.18 -14.77 7.99
N ALA A 371 -31.61 -14.96 9.18
CA ALA A 371 -30.95 -16.18 9.65
C ALA A 371 -31.90 -17.11 10.42
#